data_AF-U3TYZ1-F1
#
_entry.id   AF-U3TYZ1-F1
#
_cell.length_a   1.000
_cell.length_b   1.000
_cell.length_c   1.000
_cell.angle_alpha   90.00
_cell.angle_beta   90.00
_cell.angle_gamma   90.00
#
_symmetry.space_group_name_H-M   'P 1'
#
loop_
_entity.id
_entity.type
_entity.pdbx_description
1 polymer ?
#
loop_
_entity_poly.entity_id
_entity_poly.type
_entity_poly.pdbx_seq_one_letter_code
_entity_poly.pdbx_strand_id
1 'polypeptide(L)'
;MNFLAWTALTGGLLLLMSLASGWIHRGPVTSFGLYLFAGILCGPWMLNLLQIDIIGHAELAAHITEITMAASLFITGLKLRLPMSTHAWRVGLRLAFSAMLLTVGGMACLIHWITGFGWPLSLAFGAIVAPTDRCLPA
;
A
#
# COMPACT_ATOMS: atom_id res chain seq x y z
N MET A 1 -5.54 26.48 -0.86
CA MET A 1 -4.16 26.77 -0.39
C MET A 1 -3.36 27.36 -1.56
N ASN A 2 -2.53 28.40 -1.34
CA ASN A 2 -1.71 29.01 -2.40
C ASN A 2 -0.61 28.07 -2.90
N PHE A 3 -0.15 28.24 -4.14
CA PHE A 3 0.93 27.47 -4.77
C PHE A 3 2.19 27.38 -3.88
N LEU A 4 2.57 28.49 -3.23
CA LEU A 4 3.66 28.58 -2.26
C LEU A 4 3.51 27.63 -1.07
N ALA A 5 2.29 27.43 -0.57
CA ALA A 5 2.04 26.50 0.53
C ALA A 5 2.22 25.05 0.07
N TRP A 6 1.74 24.70 -1.13
CA TRP A 6 1.92 23.37 -1.71
C TRP A 6 3.39 23.05 -2.01
N THR A 7 4.16 24.01 -2.51
CA THR A 7 5.60 23.82 -2.77
C THR A 7 6.41 23.75 -1.49
N ALA A 8 6.11 24.58 -0.49
CA ALA A 8 6.76 24.52 0.82
C ALA A 8 6.47 23.18 1.54
N LEU A 9 5.25 22.66 1.41
CA LEU A 9 4.83 21.42 2.04
C LEU A 9 5.44 20.21 1.34
N THR A 10 5.41 20.15 0.02
CA THR A 10 6.09 19.07 -0.74
C THR A 10 7.60 19.12 -0.55
N GLY A 11 8.22 20.31 -0.59
CA GLY A 11 9.65 20.49 -0.30
C GLY A 11 10.01 20.09 1.13
N GLY A 12 9.22 20.50 2.12
CA GLY A 12 9.41 20.12 3.52
C GLY A 12 9.28 18.62 3.74
N LEU A 13 8.29 17.97 3.10
CA LEU A 13 8.10 16.53 3.16
C LEU A 13 9.28 15.77 2.52
N LEU A 14 9.73 16.21 1.34
CA LEU A 14 10.88 15.63 0.65
C LEU A 14 12.18 15.81 1.45
N LEU A 15 12.38 16.97 2.08
CA LEU A 15 13.54 17.22 2.94
C LEU A 15 13.50 16.36 4.21
N LEU A 16 12.34 16.25 4.88
CA LEU A 16 12.17 15.38 6.04
C LEU A 16 12.46 13.92 5.67
N MET A 17 11.94 13.45 4.54
CA MET A 17 12.21 12.09 4.03
C MET A 17 13.67 11.88 3.68
N SER A 18 14.32 12.87 3.06
CA SER A 18 15.75 12.82 2.74
C SER A 18 16.62 12.75 4.00
N LEU A 19 16.30 13.54 5.03
CA LEU A 19 16.97 13.48 6.34
C LEU A 19 16.71 12.15 7.05
N ALA A 20 15.47 11.66 7.03
CA ALA A 20 15.09 10.38 7.62
C ALA A 20 15.79 9.21 6.92
N SER A 21 16.01 9.29 5.60
CA SER A 21 16.69 8.27 4.79
C SER A 21 18.10 7.93 5.29
N GLY A 22 18.83 8.92 5.84
CA GLY A 22 20.13 8.67 6.47
C GLY A 22 20.05 7.82 7.76
N TRP A 23 18.94 7.88 8.49
CA TRP A 23 18.66 7.05 9.67
C TRP A 23 18.08 5.67 9.32
N ILE A 24 17.39 5.55 8.17
CA ILE A 24 16.77 4.31 7.68
C ILE A 24 17.79 3.18 7.52
N HIS A 25 19.02 3.48 7.08
CA HIS A 25 20.02 2.43 6.86
C HIS A 25 20.53 1.78 8.17
N ARG A 26 20.22 2.34 9.35
CA ARG A 26 20.70 1.83 10.65
C ARG A 26 19.60 1.36 11.60
N GLY A 27 18.33 1.66 11.32
CA GLY A 27 17.20 1.29 12.17
C GLY A 27 16.34 0.14 11.59
N PRO A 28 15.63 -0.64 12.43
CA PRO A 28 14.73 -1.73 12.00
C PRO A 28 13.40 -1.23 11.38
N VAL A 29 13.32 0.03 10.98
CA VAL A 29 12.08 0.68 10.55
C VAL A 29 11.93 0.54 9.03
N THR A 30 10.81 -0.03 8.58
CA THR A 30 10.50 -0.17 7.15
C THR A 30 10.16 1.18 6.53
N SER A 31 10.54 1.39 5.27
CA SER A 31 10.23 2.63 4.53
C SER A 31 8.73 2.94 4.53
N PHE A 32 7.87 1.91 4.45
CA PHE A 32 6.42 2.05 4.54
C PHE A 32 5.97 2.70 5.85
N GLY A 33 6.50 2.24 6.99
CA GLY A 33 6.15 2.80 8.31
C GLY A 33 6.52 4.27 8.44
N LEU A 34 7.63 4.70 7.83
CA LEU A 34 8.04 6.10 7.85
C LEU A 34 7.15 6.99 6.99
N TYR A 35 6.79 6.54 5.78
CA TYR A 35 5.84 7.29 4.95
C TYR A 35 4.47 7.41 5.63
N LEU A 36 4.00 6.35 6.28
CA LEU A 36 2.76 6.39 7.05
C LEU A 36 2.85 7.38 8.22
N PHE A 37 3.94 7.33 9.01
CA PHE A 37 4.13 8.22 10.15
C PHE A 37 4.23 9.69 9.73
N ALA A 38 4.99 9.98 8.67
CA ALA A 38 5.07 11.32 8.09
C ALA A 38 3.70 11.80 7.59
N GLY A 39 2.91 10.93 6.97
CA GLY A 39 1.53 11.23 6.56
C GLY A 39 0.61 11.56 7.74
N ILE A 40 0.71 10.81 8.85
CA ILE A 40 -0.07 11.09 10.07
C ILE A 40 0.32 12.44 10.68
N LEU A 41 1.62 12.74 10.76
CA LEU A 41 2.15 14.02 11.24
C LEU A 41 1.67 15.20 10.38
N CYS A 42 1.81 15.10 9.07
CA CYS A 42 1.39 16.16 8.15
C CYS A 42 -0.13 16.27 7.96
N GLY A 43 -0.87 15.21 8.33
CA GLY A 43 -2.31 15.11 8.17
C GLY A 43 -3.11 15.99 9.15
N PRO A 44 -4.46 15.97 9.02
CA PRO A 44 -5.38 16.76 9.84
C PRO A 44 -5.33 16.44 11.34
N TRP A 45 -4.77 15.29 11.71
CA TRP A 45 -4.66 14.83 13.09
C TRP A 45 -3.56 15.53 13.91
N MET A 46 -2.53 16.09 13.27
CA MET A 46 -1.42 16.71 13.99
C MET A 46 -1.15 18.15 13.52
N LEU A 47 -0.73 18.32 12.26
CA LEU A 47 -0.32 19.63 11.75
C LEU A 47 -1.42 20.34 10.94
N ASN A 48 -2.50 19.63 10.54
CA ASN A 48 -3.60 20.16 9.71
C ASN A 48 -3.11 20.94 8.48
N LEU A 49 -1.95 20.53 7.98
CA LEU A 49 -1.29 21.17 6.86
C LEU A 49 -1.79 20.60 5.53
N LEU A 50 -2.25 19.34 5.56
CA LEU A 50 -2.71 18.60 4.39
C LEU A 50 -4.16 18.15 4.56
N GLN A 51 -5.10 19.00 4.14
CA GLN A 51 -6.51 18.60 3.97
C GLN A 51 -6.69 18.01 2.57
N ILE A 52 -6.37 16.73 2.43
CA ILE A 52 -6.72 15.98 1.22
C ILE A 52 -8.12 15.46 1.43
N ASP A 53 -9.09 16.05 0.75
CA ASP A 53 -10.43 15.48 0.66
C ASP A 53 -10.42 14.34 -0.37
N ILE A 54 -10.15 13.12 0.10
CA ILE A 54 -10.20 11.91 -0.73
C ILE A 54 -11.62 11.66 -1.25
N ILE A 55 -12.65 12.13 -0.54
CA ILE A 55 -14.05 11.91 -0.91
C ILE A 55 -14.46 12.92 -2.00
N GLY A 56 -14.06 14.18 -1.86
CA GLY A 56 -14.28 15.22 -2.87
C GLY A 56 -13.46 15.05 -4.16
N HIS A 57 -12.33 14.35 -4.10
CA HIS A 57 -11.45 14.09 -5.26
C HIS A 57 -11.19 12.59 -5.48
N ALA A 58 -12.20 11.75 -5.23
CA ALA A 58 -12.09 10.30 -5.33
C ALA A 58 -11.63 9.83 -6.72
N GLU A 59 -12.07 10.49 -7.79
CA GLU A 59 -11.69 10.14 -9.17
C GLU A 59 -10.20 10.38 -9.44
N LEU A 60 -9.67 11.50 -8.97
CA LEU A 60 -8.23 11.80 -9.11
C LEU A 60 -7.39 10.81 -8.30
N ALA A 61 -7.81 10.51 -7.06
CA ALA A 61 -7.14 9.52 -6.22
C ALA A 61 -7.18 8.13 -6.89
N ALA A 62 -8.33 7.72 -7.44
CA ALA A 62 -8.49 6.46 -8.14
C ALA A 62 -7.53 6.34 -9.33
N HIS A 63 -7.51 7.33 -10.24
CA HIS A 63 -6.60 7.31 -11.39
C HIS A 63 -5.12 7.28 -10.98
N ILE A 64 -4.73 8.06 -9.96
CA ILE A 64 -3.35 8.04 -9.47
C ILE A 64 -3.00 6.65 -8.88
N THR A 65 -3.88 6.07 -8.08
CA THR A 65 -3.66 4.73 -7.51
C THR A 65 -3.61 3.65 -8.57
N GLU A 66 -4.45 3.73 -9.60
CA GLU A 66 -4.47 2.78 -10.72
C GLU A 66 -3.15 2.81 -11.50
N ILE A 67 -2.70 4.01 -11.89
CA ILE A 67 -1.42 4.19 -12.60
C ILE A 67 -0.25 3.70 -11.73
N THR A 68 -0.26 4.04 -10.44
CA THR A 68 0.81 3.63 -9.51
C THR A 68 0.84 2.11 -9.31
N MET A 69 -0.33 1.49 -9.14
CA MET A 69 -0.45 0.03 -8.98
C MET A 69 0.00 -0.69 -10.25
N ALA A 70 -0.42 -0.21 -11.43
CA ALA A 70 -0.02 -0.76 -12.72
C ALA A 70 1.50 -0.66 -12.93
N ALA A 71 2.10 0.50 -12.63
CA ALA A 71 3.54 0.70 -12.71
C ALA A 71 4.31 -0.22 -11.74
N SER A 72 3.85 -0.35 -10.49
CA SER A 72 4.44 -1.23 -9.47
C SER A 72 4.41 -2.70 -9.90
N LEU A 73 3.27 -3.16 -10.40
CA LEU A 73 3.10 -4.52 -10.93
C LEU A 73 3.97 -4.76 -12.16
N PHE A 74 4.06 -3.78 -13.06
CA PHE A 74 4.91 -3.89 -14.26
C PHE A 74 6.40 -4.02 -13.89
N ILE A 75 6.89 -3.16 -12.99
CA ILE A 75 8.29 -3.22 -12.53
C ILE A 75 8.56 -4.55 -11.81
N THR A 76 7.63 -5.00 -10.98
CA THR A 76 7.76 -6.29 -10.27
C THR A 76 7.74 -7.46 -11.26
N GLY A 77 6.90 -7.38 -12.31
CA GLY A 77 6.87 -8.35 -13.41
C GLY A 77 8.20 -8.41 -14.17
N LEU A 78 8.82 -7.26 -14.46
CA LEU A 78 10.14 -7.21 -15.11
C LEU A 78 11.26 -7.82 -14.25
N LYS A 79 11.16 -7.72 -12.92
CA LYS A 79 12.09 -8.36 -11.98
C LYS A 79 11.92 -9.88 -11.92
N LEU A 80 10.77 -10.41 -12.33
CA LEU A 80 10.46 -11.84 -12.31
C LEU A 80 11.13 -12.55 -13.50
N ARG A 81 12.46 -12.66 -13.47
CA ARG A 81 13.28 -13.29 -14.52
C ARG A 81 13.32 -14.82 -14.41
N LEU A 82 12.22 -15.48 -14.04
CA LEU A 82 12.16 -16.94 -14.04
C LEU A 82 11.73 -17.44 -15.43
N PRO A 83 12.45 -18.43 -16.01
CA PRO A 83 11.99 -19.06 -17.24
C PRO A 83 10.62 -19.72 -17.02
N MET A 84 9.66 -19.39 -17.88
CA MET A 84 8.24 -19.80 -17.83
C MET A 84 8.02 -21.33 -17.79
N SER A 85 9.07 -22.12 -18.07
CA SER A 85 9.06 -23.58 -18.14
C SER A 85 9.52 -24.28 -16.83
N THR A 86 9.69 -23.53 -15.73
CA THR A 86 10.12 -24.13 -14.47
C THR A 86 8.95 -24.63 -13.63
N HIS A 87 9.11 -25.80 -13.00
CA HIS A 87 8.15 -26.33 -12.01
C HIS A 87 7.83 -25.32 -10.89
N ALA A 88 8.77 -24.42 -10.61
CA ALA A 88 8.61 -23.29 -9.70
C ALA A 88 7.42 -22.37 -10.04
N TRP A 89 7.07 -22.19 -11.31
CA TRP A 89 5.89 -21.40 -11.71
C TRP A 89 4.60 -22.06 -11.26
N ARG A 90 4.47 -23.38 -11.43
CA ARG A 90 3.26 -24.12 -11.03
C ARG A 90 3.11 -24.16 -9.52
N VAL A 91 4.21 -24.37 -8.79
CA VAL A 91 4.22 -24.35 -7.32
C VAL A 91 3.91 -22.94 -6.81
N GLY A 92 4.56 -21.91 -7.36
CA GLY A 92 4.32 -20.52 -6.99
C GLY A 92 2.88 -20.08 -7.24
N LEU A 93 2.32 -20.44 -8.41
CA LEU A 93 0.94 -20.11 -8.75
C LEU A 93 -0.05 -20.85 -7.84
N ARG A 94 0.18 -22.14 -7.56
CA ARG A 94 -0.70 -22.93 -6.68
C ARG A 94 -0.63 -22.45 -5.23
N LEU A 95 0.57 -22.15 -4.72
CA LEU A 95 0.73 -21.58 -3.39
C LEU A 95 0.08 -20.20 -3.31
N ALA A 96 0.37 -19.30 -4.24
CA ALA A 96 -0.18 -17.96 -4.24
C ALA A 96 -1.71 -17.98 -4.31
N PHE A 97 -2.28 -18.76 -5.24
CA PHE A 97 -3.72 -18.84 -5.40
C PHE A 97 -4.41 -19.49 -4.20
N SER A 98 -3.94 -20.65 -3.74
CA SER A 98 -4.55 -21.35 -2.60
C SER A 98 -4.38 -20.59 -1.29
N ALA A 99 -3.19 -20.02 -1.04
CA ALA A 99 -2.96 -19.23 0.16
C ALA A 99 -3.78 -17.93 0.14
N MET A 100 -3.84 -17.23 -0.99
CA MET A 100 -4.62 -16.00 -1.13
C MET A 100 -6.13 -16.26 -0.97
N LEU A 101 -6.66 -17.34 -1.54
CA LEU A 101 -8.08 -17.69 -1.35
C LEU A 101 -8.38 -17.97 0.12
N LEU A 102 -7.47 -18.67 0.80
CA LEU A 102 -7.62 -19.03 2.20
C LEU A 102 -7.51 -17.81 3.13
N THR A 103 -6.60 -16.87 2.85
CA THR A 103 -6.48 -15.63 3.63
C THR A 103 -7.65 -14.68 3.39
N VAL A 104 -8.11 -14.52 2.14
CA VAL A 104 -9.31 -13.71 1.83
C VAL A 104 -10.54 -14.29 2.52
N GLY A 105 -10.78 -15.60 2.35
CA GLY A 105 -11.94 -16.27 2.97
C GLY A 105 -11.87 -16.27 4.49
N GLY A 106 -10.69 -16.51 5.05
CA GLY A 106 -10.44 -16.43 6.49
C GLY A 106 -10.74 -15.04 7.05
N MET A 107 -10.20 -13.99 6.42
CA MET A 107 -10.41 -12.61 6.84
C MET A 107 -11.87 -12.18 6.69
N ALA A 108 -12.53 -12.56 5.58
CA ALA A 108 -13.94 -12.30 5.38
C ALA A 108 -14.81 -12.95 6.47
N CYS A 109 -14.53 -14.20 6.85
CA CYS A 109 -15.23 -14.89 7.93
C CYS A 109 -14.98 -14.20 9.29
N LEU A 110 -13.73 -13.84 9.57
CA LEU A 110 -13.33 -13.15 10.80
C LEU A 110 -14.06 -11.81 10.96
N ILE A 111 -14.10 -11.01 9.91
CA ILE A 111 -14.78 -9.71 9.91
C ILE A 111 -16.27 -9.89 10.05
N HIS A 112 -16.86 -10.80 9.28
CA HIS A 112 -18.28 -11.11 9.39
C HIS A 112 -18.65 -11.46 10.84
N TRP A 113 -17.81 -12.25 11.52
CA TRP A 113 -18.07 -12.68 12.88
C TRP A 113 -17.85 -11.57 13.93
N ILE A 114 -16.83 -10.73 13.77
CA ILE A 114 -16.51 -9.66 14.72
C ILE A 114 -17.46 -8.46 14.57
N THR A 115 -17.74 -8.03 13.34
CA THR A 115 -18.49 -6.79 13.07
C THR A 115 -19.95 -7.03 12.70
N GLY A 116 -20.34 -8.27 12.37
CA GLY A 116 -21.69 -8.59 11.90
C GLY A 116 -22.01 -8.06 10.50
N PHE A 117 -21.02 -7.59 9.74
CA PHE A 117 -21.23 -7.04 8.39
C PHE A 117 -21.75 -8.08 7.40
N GLY A 118 -22.55 -7.69 6.42
CA GLY A 118 -22.98 -8.60 5.36
C GLY A 118 -21.81 -9.32 4.67
N TRP A 119 -22.03 -10.56 4.22
CA TRP A 119 -21.03 -11.35 3.49
C TRP A 119 -20.34 -10.58 2.34
N PRO A 120 -21.04 -9.78 1.51
CA PRO A 120 -20.39 -9.03 0.44
C PRO A 120 -19.36 -8.01 0.93
N LEU A 121 -19.68 -7.31 2.02
CA LEU A 121 -18.82 -6.25 2.56
C LEU A 121 -17.61 -6.84 3.28
N SER A 122 -17.81 -7.94 3.99
CA SER A 122 -16.73 -8.69 4.64
C SER A 122 -15.78 -9.30 3.61
N LEU A 123 -16.30 -9.81 2.49
CA LEU A 123 -15.50 -10.31 1.38
C LEU A 123 -14.71 -9.18 0.70
N ALA A 124 -15.35 -8.03 0.44
CA ALA A 124 -14.68 -6.87 -0.14
C ALA A 124 -13.50 -6.41 0.74
N PHE A 125 -13.71 -6.31 2.05
CA PHE A 125 -12.62 -5.98 2.98
C PHE A 125 -11.50 -7.04 2.96
N GLY A 126 -11.88 -8.33 3.02
CA GLY A 126 -10.92 -9.43 2.93
C GLY A 126 -10.07 -9.36 1.66
N ALA A 127 -10.68 -9.03 0.52
CA ALA A 127 -9.99 -8.87 -0.76
C ALA A 127 -9.02 -7.69 -0.80
N ILE A 128 -9.28 -6.61 -0.05
CA ILE A 128 -8.40 -5.44 0.04
C ILE A 128 -7.19 -5.72 0.95
N VAL A 129 -7.38 -6.45 2.04
CA VAL A 129 -6.35 -6.62 3.08
C VAL A 129 -5.47 -7.85 2.88
N ALA A 130 -6.01 -8.91 2.28
CA ALA A 130 -5.30 -10.17 2.11
C ALA A 130 -4.11 -10.17 1.12
N PRO A 131 -4.05 -9.34 0.05
CA PRO A 131 -2.92 -9.34 -0.87
C PRO A 131 -1.61 -9.00 -0.16
N THR A 132 -0.65 -9.92 -0.20
CA THR A 132 0.68 -9.70 0.39
C THR A 132 1.64 -9.10 -0.63
N ASP A 133 2.00 -7.83 -0.48
CA ASP A 133 3.06 -7.21 -1.26
C ASP A 133 4.42 -7.78 -0.85
N ARG A 134 5.19 -8.38 -1.79
CA ARG A 134 6.59 -8.79 -1.55
C ARG A 134 7.56 -7.60 -1.60
N CYS A 135 7.24 -6.52 -0.89
CA CYS A 135 8.07 -5.31 -0.86
C CYS A 135 9.32 -5.41 0.02
N LEU A 136 9.56 -6.56 0.68
CA LEU A 136 10.80 -6.82 1.41
C LEU A 136 11.75 -7.66 0.55
N PRO A 137 13.01 -7.25 0.37
CA PRO A 137 14.00 -8.11 -0.29
C PRO A 137 14.18 -9.38 0.54
N ALA A 138 14.11 -10.53 -0.13
CA ALA A 138 14.70 -11.77 0.37
C ALA A 138 16.22 -11.69 0.27
#